data_AF-A0A8K0TI00-F1
#
_entry.id   AF-A0A8K0TI00-F1
#
_cell.length_a   1.000
_cell.length_b   1.000
_cell.length_c   1.000
_cell.angle_alpha   90.00
_cell.angle_beta   90.00
_cell.angle_gamma   90.00
#
_symmetry.space_group_name_H-M   'P 1'
#
loop_
_entity.id
_entity.type
_entity.pdbx_description
1 polymer ?
#
loop_
_entity_poly.entity_id
_entity_poly.type
_entity_poly.pdbx_seq_one_letter_code
_entity_poly.pdbx_strand_id
1 'polypeptide(L)'
;MRELDAEAKEAGITDLNEVGVDPGVDHLYAVKTIDEVHEKGGKVLEFYSYCGGLPAPEAANNPLRFKFSWSPRGALLSQQNSATFLKDGEEVHISNKDLMGEACPYHFMDGYSFVAYPNRDSVPFREAYQIPEAHTVIRGSLRYEGTPALVRALIDIGWLDTEIKPWLKDGMTWAQIHQRVTGAASPTEPDLIARADELCHFASPADRQQILSGLRWMGLFSDQVPNLHGSLLDTLSAQLQELCSFQPGERDLVMLQHKFVVEWKDGTQVSAADGMGHQHIANNVGYRTPSPLRLSCSATPTGTQGWPGRSGGIKLTERMF
;
A
#
# COMPACT_ATOMS: atom_id res chain seq x y z
N MET A 1 -20.27 -6.16 -4.58
CA MET A 1 -19.99 -7.60 -4.82
C MET A 1 -20.82 -8.49 -3.90
N ARG A 2 -20.71 -8.39 -2.57
CA ARG A 2 -21.52 -9.23 -1.65
C ARG A 2 -23.03 -9.13 -1.90
N GLU A 3 -23.54 -7.95 -2.22
CA GLU A 3 -24.96 -7.72 -2.55
C GLU A 3 -25.43 -8.49 -3.79
N LEU A 4 -24.54 -8.81 -4.73
CA LEU A 4 -24.85 -9.47 -6.00
C LEU A 4 -24.60 -10.98 -5.97
N ASP A 5 -24.21 -11.55 -4.82
CA ASP A 5 -23.85 -12.97 -4.70
C ASP A 5 -25.00 -13.90 -5.09
N ALA A 6 -26.22 -13.61 -4.63
CA ALA A 6 -27.40 -14.41 -4.95
C ALA A 6 -27.73 -14.37 -6.45
N GLU A 7 -27.68 -13.19 -7.06
CA GLU A 7 -27.95 -12.99 -8.50
C GLU A 7 -26.89 -13.67 -9.36
N ALA A 8 -25.60 -13.59 -8.98
CA ALA A 8 -24.53 -14.27 -9.69
C ALA A 8 -24.68 -15.80 -9.63
N LYS A 9 -25.06 -16.35 -8.46
CA LYS A 9 -25.35 -17.77 -8.27
C LYS A 9 -26.54 -18.22 -9.11
N GLU A 10 -27.63 -17.46 -9.12
CA GLU A 10 -28.83 -17.73 -9.91
C GLU A 10 -28.53 -17.69 -11.43
N ALA A 11 -27.80 -16.67 -11.88
CA ALA A 11 -27.35 -16.55 -13.26
C ALA A 11 -26.34 -17.63 -13.66
N GLY A 12 -25.80 -18.36 -12.68
CA GLY A 12 -24.82 -19.40 -12.94
C GLY A 12 -23.48 -18.83 -13.41
N ILE A 13 -23.12 -17.65 -12.94
CA ILE A 13 -21.87 -16.96 -13.25
C ILE A 13 -20.92 -17.16 -12.08
N THR A 14 -19.64 -17.37 -12.39
CA THR A 14 -18.58 -17.38 -11.38
C THR A 14 -17.84 -16.07 -11.44
N ASP A 15 -17.88 -15.32 -10.35
CA ASP A 15 -17.08 -14.12 -10.16
C ASP A 15 -15.96 -14.42 -9.16
N LEU A 16 -14.72 -14.38 -9.62
CA LEU A 16 -13.54 -14.63 -8.80
C LEU A 16 -12.82 -13.31 -8.57
N ASN A 17 -12.93 -12.80 -7.35
CA ASN A 17 -12.26 -11.59 -6.90
C ASN A 17 -11.00 -11.92 -6.09
N GLU A 18 -10.22 -10.90 -5.76
CA GLU A 18 -9.08 -11.03 -4.83
C GLU A 18 -8.07 -12.11 -5.28
N VAL A 19 -7.71 -12.09 -6.57
CA VAL A 19 -6.73 -13.00 -7.20
C VAL A 19 -5.52 -12.27 -7.80
N GLY A 20 -5.13 -11.16 -7.17
CA GLY A 20 -3.93 -10.37 -7.50
C GLY A 20 -2.73 -10.78 -6.64
N VAL A 21 -1.95 -9.79 -6.20
CA VAL A 21 -0.85 -9.98 -5.23
C VAL A 21 -1.38 -9.83 -3.80
N ASP A 22 -1.94 -8.65 -3.52
CA ASP A 22 -2.55 -8.25 -2.26
C ASP A 22 -3.71 -7.31 -2.61
N PRO A 23 -4.96 -7.78 -2.65
CA PRO A 23 -5.42 -9.13 -2.26
C PRO A 23 -5.25 -10.21 -3.35
N GLY A 24 -4.75 -11.39 -2.96
CA GLY A 24 -4.59 -12.60 -3.78
C GLY A 24 -3.57 -13.59 -3.27
N VAL A 25 -2.32 -13.51 -3.75
CA VAL A 25 -1.21 -14.39 -3.30
C VAL A 25 -1.08 -14.36 -1.78
N ASP A 26 -1.30 -13.22 -1.15
CA ASP A 26 -1.30 -13.08 0.30
C ASP A 26 -2.37 -13.96 1.00
N HIS A 27 -3.56 -14.11 0.43
CA HIS A 27 -4.58 -15.03 0.95
C HIS A 27 -4.15 -16.49 0.82
N LEU A 28 -3.59 -16.86 -0.33
CA LEU A 28 -3.20 -18.25 -0.61
C LEU A 28 -2.17 -18.76 0.40
N TYR A 29 -1.12 -17.98 0.65
CA TYR A 29 -0.08 -18.38 1.60
C TYR A 29 -0.53 -18.23 3.05
N ALA A 30 -1.35 -17.23 3.39
CA ALA A 30 -1.91 -17.12 4.73
C ALA A 30 -2.76 -18.35 5.09
N VAL A 31 -3.77 -18.68 4.27
CA VAL A 31 -4.67 -19.82 4.52
C VAL A 31 -3.89 -21.13 4.55
N LYS A 32 -2.97 -21.35 3.59
CA LYS A 32 -2.14 -22.56 3.57
C LYS A 32 -1.39 -22.79 4.89
N THR A 33 -0.72 -21.76 5.41
CA THR A 33 0.07 -21.91 6.64
C THR A 33 -0.81 -22.10 7.86
N ILE A 34 -1.94 -21.39 7.92
CA ILE A 34 -2.92 -21.53 9.01
C ILE A 34 -3.47 -22.96 9.05
N ASP A 35 -3.89 -23.49 7.90
CA ASP A 35 -4.38 -24.86 7.78
C ASP A 35 -3.32 -25.88 8.24
N GLU A 36 -2.06 -25.73 7.80
CA GLU A 36 -0.95 -26.61 8.23
C GLU A 36 -0.66 -26.56 9.74
N VAL A 37 -0.85 -25.39 10.36
CA VAL A 37 -0.73 -25.22 11.82
C VAL A 37 -1.89 -25.93 12.53
N HIS A 38 -3.12 -25.70 12.10
CA HIS A 38 -4.31 -26.31 12.70
C HIS A 38 -4.37 -27.83 12.51
N GLU A 39 -3.94 -28.37 11.37
CA GLU A 39 -3.85 -29.82 11.12
C GLU A 39 -2.91 -30.53 12.10
N LYS A 40 -1.79 -29.87 12.44
CA LYS A 40 -0.87 -30.35 13.48
C LYS A 40 -1.40 -30.08 14.89
N GLY A 41 -2.51 -29.36 15.00
CA GLY A 41 -3.20 -28.99 16.23
C GLY A 41 -2.55 -27.84 16.99
N GLY A 42 -1.76 -27.03 16.30
CA GLY A 42 -1.31 -25.74 16.81
C GLY A 42 -2.41 -24.69 16.73
N LYS A 43 -2.09 -23.51 17.26
CA LYS A 43 -2.95 -22.32 17.36
C LYS A 43 -2.19 -21.12 16.82
N VAL A 44 -2.83 -20.29 16.00
CA VAL A 44 -2.25 -19.05 15.50
C VAL A 44 -2.61 -17.91 16.45
N LEU A 45 -1.69 -17.55 17.36
CA LEU A 45 -1.90 -16.51 18.36
C LEU A 45 -1.79 -15.10 17.77
N GLU A 46 -0.87 -14.92 16.82
CA GLU A 46 -0.68 -13.64 16.13
C GLU A 46 -0.48 -13.84 14.63
N PHE A 47 -1.11 -12.99 13.83
CA PHE A 47 -0.98 -12.93 12.39
C PHE A 47 -0.59 -11.52 11.93
N TYR A 48 0.50 -11.45 11.17
CA TYR A 48 0.91 -10.23 10.48
C TYR A 48 1.09 -10.50 8.98
N SER A 49 0.62 -9.57 8.15
CA SER A 49 0.83 -9.61 6.70
C SER A 49 1.23 -8.24 6.19
N TYR A 50 2.45 -8.12 5.66
CA TYR A 50 2.95 -6.86 5.12
C TYR A 50 3.35 -7.02 3.66
N CYS A 51 2.84 -6.14 2.80
CA CYS A 51 3.10 -6.17 1.37
C CYS A 51 3.51 -4.79 0.83
N GLY A 52 4.39 -4.75 -0.16
CA GLY A 52 4.76 -3.53 -0.86
C GLY A 52 5.24 -3.80 -2.28
N GLY A 53 4.61 -3.15 -3.26
CA GLY A 53 5.17 -2.96 -4.60
C GLY A 53 5.97 -1.66 -4.64
N LEU A 54 7.27 -1.77 -4.85
CA LEU A 54 8.28 -0.72 -4.67
C LEU A 54 9.25 -0.72 -5.87
N PRO A 55 10.02 0.35 -6.09
CA PRO A 55 11.21 0.23 -6.92
C PRO A 55 12.26 -0.66 -6.23
N ALA A 56 13.07 -1.37 -7.00
CA ALA A 56 14.28 -1.98 -6.48
C ALA A 56 15.19 -0.89 -5.85
N PRO A 57 16.04 -1.22 -4.86
CA PRO A 57 16.80 -0.21 -4.11
C PRO A 57 17.62 0.74 -5.00
N GLU A 58 18.22 0.22 -6.08
CA GLU A 58 18.98 1.03 -7.04
C GLU A 58 18.12 2.00 -7.86
N ALA A 59 16.82 1.74 -7.98
CA ALA A 59 15.85 2.55 -8.70
C ALA A 59 15.02 3.47 -7.76
N ALA A 60 15.20 3.38 -6.45
CA ALA A 60 14.53 4.22 -5.44
C ALA A 60 15.18 5.62 -5.32
N ASN A 61 15.44 6.26 -6.46
CA ASN A 61 16.30 7.43 -6.63
C ASN A 61 15.56 8.78 -6.68
N ASN A 62 14.42 8.89 -6.02
CA ASN A 62 13.63 10.13 -5.93
C ASN A 62 13.20 10.41 -4.48
N PRO A 63 12.75 11.64 -4.16
CA PRO A 63 12.38 12.01 -2.78
C PRO A 63 11.27 11.15 -2.15
N LEU A 64 10.32 10.64 -2.94
CA LEU A 64 9.31 9.70 -2.46
C LEU A 64 9.83 8.28 -2.29
N ARG A 65 11.04 7.99 -2.80
CA ARG A 65 11.60 6.63 -2.93
C ARG A 65 10.60 5.64 -3.53
N PHE A 66 9.75 6.13 -4.44
CA PHE A 66 8.63 5.38 -4.98
C PHE A 66 8.51 5.62 -6.48
N LYS A 67 8.10 4.58 -7.22
CA LYS A 67 7.79 4.66 -8.65
C LYS A 67 6.47 3.97 -8.93
N PHE A 68 5.65 4.60 -9.76
CA PHE A 68 4.29 4.15 -10.00
C PHE A 68 4.27 3.08 -11.08
N SER A 69 3.97 1.85 -10.68
CA SER A 69 3.56 0.76 -11.58
C SER A 69 2.03 0.71 -11.78
N TRP A 70 1.29 1.59 -11.11
CA TRP A 70 -0.18 1.71 -11.20
C TRP A 70 -0.60 3.15 -10.84
N SER A 71 -1.89 3.47 -10.96
CA SER A 71 -2.41 4.83 -10.82
C SER A 71 -1.90 5.60 -9.58
N PRO A 72 -1.13 6.70 -9.74
CA PRO A 72 -0.62 7.51 -8.62
C PRO A 72 -1.73 8.01 -7.69
N ARG A 73 -2.87 8.38 -8.27
CA ARG A 73 -4.07 8.77 -7.53
C ARG A 73 -4.49 7.74 -6.49
N GLY A 74 -4.57 6.46 -6.89
CA GLY A 74 -4.95 5.39 -5.98
C GLY A 74 -3.87 5.10 -4.94
N ALA A 75 -2.59 5.24 -5.32
CA ALA A 75 -1.46 5.03 -4.41
C ALA A 75 -1.40 6.09 -3.30
N LEU A 76 -1.68 7.35 -3.63
CA LEU A 76 -1.78 8.42 -2.64
C LEU A 76 -3.03 8.25 -1.75
N LEU A 77 -4.20 7.99 -2.33
CA LEU A 77 -5.42 7.79 -1.55
C LEU A 77 -5.35 6.58 -0.61
N SER A 78 -4.65 5.51 -1.01
CA SER A 78 -4.46 4.35 -0.14
C SER A 78 -3.75 4.70 1.18
N GLN A 79 -2.91 5.73 1.16
CA GLN A 79 -2.16 6.25 2.31
C GLN A 79 -2.96 7.27 3.14
N GLN A 80 -4.16 7.63 2.68
CA GLN A 80 -5.13 8.48 3.38
C GLN A 80 -6.35 7.68 3.87
N ASN A 81 -6.25 6.35 3.94
CA ASN A 81 -7.27 5.53 4.59
C ASN A 81 -7.08 5.57 6.12
N SER A 82 -8.13 5.27 6.87
CA SER A 82 -7.98 4.83 8.26
C SER A 82 -7.54 3.36 8.30
N ALA A 83 -6.99 2.94 9.43
CA ALA A 83 -6.72 1.53 9.70
C ALA A 83 -7.39 1.07 10.99
N THR A 84 -7.89 -0.17 10.98
CA THR A 84 -8.40 -0.85 12.18
C THR A 84 -7.80 -2.24 12.22
N PHE A 85 -7.32 -2.69 13.37
CA PHE A 85 -6.73 -4.01 13.53
C PHE A 85 -6.89 -4.53 14.94
N LEU A 86 -6.69 -5.84 15.13
CA LEU A 86 -6.71 -6.46 16.45
C LEU A 86 -5.27 -6.51 16.97
N LYS A 87 -5.04 -6.07 18.21
CA LYS A 87 -3.75 -6.18 18.89
C LYS A 87 -3.97 -6.48 20.37
N ASP A 88 -3.33 -7.53 20.85
CA ASP A 88 -3.39 -7.97 22.25
C ASP A 88 -4.84 -8.18 22.75
N GLY A 89 -5.73 -8.62 21.85
CA GLY A 89 -7.14 -8.86 22.12
C GLY A 89 -8.06 -7.64 21.95
N GLU A 90 -7.51 -6.45 21.72
CA GLU A 90 -8.24 -5.19 21.61
C GLU A 90 -8.25 -4.65 20.17
N GLU A 91 -9.38 -4.05 19.77
CA GLU A 91 -9.47 -3.35 18.49
C GLU A 91 -8.78 -1.98 18.60
N VAL A 92 -7.77 -1.76 17.75
CA VAL A 92 -7.05 -0.50 17.64
C VAL A 92 -7.48 0.19 16.35
N HIS A 93 -7.93 1.45 16.48
CA HIS A 93 -8.31 2.30 15.35
C HIS A 93 -7.32 3.45 15.20
N ILE A 94 -6.85 3.67 13.98
CA ILE A 94 -5.97 4.76 13.58
C ILE A 94 -6.67 5.58 12.50
N SER A 95 -6.81 6.88 12.75
CA SER A 95 -7.44 7.81 11.82
C SER A 95 -6.60 7.98 10.55
N ASN A 96 -7.23 8.43 9.46
CA ASN A 96 -6.49 8.74 8.23
C ASN A 96 -5.45 9.85 8.38
N LYS A 97 -5.66 10.77 9.34
CA LYS A 97 -4.75 11.88 9.63
C LYS A 97 -3.49 11.40 10.34
N ASP A 98 -3.62 10.37 11.17
CA ASP A 98 -2.55 9.88 12.02
C ASP A 98 -1.80 8.69 11.37
N LEU A 99 -2.41 8.00 10.40
CA LEU A 99 -1.90 6.76 9.83
C LEU A 99 -0.42 6.83 9.39
N MET A 100 -0.04 7.88 8.66
CA MET A 100 1.34 8.03 8.19
C MET A 100 2.34 8.34 9.31
N GLY A 101 1.86 8.85 10.45
CA GLY A 101 2.66 9.03 11.66
C GLY A 101 2.95 7.74 12.42
N GLU A 102 2.16 6.70 12.17
CA GLU A 102 2.26 5.39 12.83
C GLU A 102 3.18 4.42 12.08
N ALA A 103 3.78 4.87 10.96
CA ALA A 103 4.72 4.06 10.21
C ALA A 103 6.00 3.82 11.05
N CYS A 104 6.35 2.55 11.24
CA CYS A 104 7.50 2.15 12.06
C CYS A 104 8.55 1.40 11.22
N PRO A 105 9.84 1.46 11.59
CA PRO A 105 10.87 0.66 10.94
C PRO A 105 10.50 -0.83 10.95
N TYR A 106 10.63 -1.48 9.78
CA TYR A 106 10.29 -2.88 9.62
C TYR A 106 11.45 -3.64 9.00
N HIS A 107 12.10 -4.46 9.80
CA HIS A 107 13.16 -5.32 9.30
C HIS A 107 12.55 -6.53 8.56
N PHE A 108 12.87 -6.60 7.26
CA PHE A 108 12.56 -7.75 6.41
C PHE A 108 13.83 -8.54 6.10
N MET A 109 14.86 -7.86 5.56
CA MET A 109 16.15 -8.40 5.14
C MET A 109 17.18 -7.27 5.11
N ASP A 110 18.46 -7.61 5.33
CA ASP A 110 19.56 -6.67 5.19
C ASP A 110 19.61 -6.02 3.80
N GLY A 111 20.03 -4.76 3.76
CA GLY A 111 20.09 -3.97 2.53
C GLY A 111 18.79 -3.24 2.17
N TYR A 112 17.72 -3.43 2.94
CA TYR A 112 16.45 -2.71 2.77
C TYR A 112 16.08 -1.88 3.99
N SER A 113 15.71 -0.62 3.76
CA SER A 113 15.26 0.31 4.78
C SER A 113 13.74 0.50 4.70
N PHE A 114 12.99 -0.53 5.08
CA PHE A 114 11.53 -0.49 5.04
C PHE A 114 10.94 0.10 6.32
N VAL A 115 9.79 0.73 6.12
CA VAL A 115 8.83 1.07 7.16
C VAL A 115 7.50 0.38 6.83
N ALA A 116 6.77 0.02 7.87
CA ALA A 116 5.47 -0.61 7.77
C ALA A 116 4.41 0.24 8.48
N TYR A 117 3.20 0.26 7.91
CA TYR A 117 2.01 0.84 8.55
C TYR A 117 0.79 -0.04 8.27
N PRO A 118 -0.21 -0.08 9.18
CA PRO A 118 -1.41 -0.89 8.99
C PRO A 118 -2.24 -0.36 7.82
N ASN A 119 -2.98 -1.25 7.15
CA ASN A 119 -3.71 -0.91 5.92
C ASN A 119 -5.18 -1.35 6.02
N ARG A 120 -6.10 -0.38 5.97
CA ARG A 120 -7.56 -0.60 6.06
C ARG A 120 -7.92 -1.41 7.31
N ASP A 121 -8.98 -2.20 7.21
CA ASP A 121 -9.51 -3.02 8.31
C ASP A 121 -8.98 -4.45 8.23
N SER A 122 -8.26 -4.87 9.28
CA SER A 122 -7.72 -6.21 9.46
C SER A 122 -8.61 -7.10 10.32
N VAL A 123 -9.58 -6.55 11.07
CA VAL A 123 -10.42 -7.30 12.03
C VAL A 123 -11.19 -8.45 11.36
N PRO A 124 -11.81 -8.26 10.18
CA PRO A 124 -12.56 -9.33 9.51
C PRO A 124 -11.70 -10.56 9.15
N PHE A 125 -10.38 -10.42 9.05
CA PHE A 125 -9.50 -11.53 8.68
C PHE A 125 -9.35 -12.57 9.79
N ARG A 126 -9.67 -12.22 11.05
CA ARG A 126 -9.76 -13.21 12.13
C ARG A 126 -10.80 -14.29 11.83
N GLU A 127 -11.96 -13.88 11.33
CA GLU A 127 -13.03 -14.79 10.92
C GLU A 127 -12.75 -15.39 9.55
N ALA A 128 -12.36 -14.57 8.56
CA ALA A 128 -12.13 -15.04 7.19
C ALA A 128 -11.05 -16.13 7.09
N TYR A 129 -10.02 -16.05 7.93
CA TYR A 129 -8.97 -17.07 8.02
C TYR A 129 -9.19 -18.10 9.12
N GLN A 130 -10.34 -18.08 9.80
CA GLN A 130 -10.71 -19.06 10.82
C GLN A 130 -9.69 -19.19 11.96
N ILE A 131 -9.15 -18.05 12.42
CA ILE A 131 -8.19 -17.96 13.54
C ILE A 131 -8.82 -17.26 14.75
N PRO A 132 -9.94 -17.77 15.33
CA PRO A 132 -10.57 -17.14 16.49
C PRO A 132 -9.66 -17.08 17.72
N GLU A 133 -8.62 -17.89 17.78
CA GLU A 133 -7.61 -17.89 18.84
C GLU A 133 -6.59 -16.76 18.70
N ALA A 134 -6.51 -16.09 17.55
CA ALA A 134 -5.60 -14.97 17.35
C ALA A 134 -6.03 -13.76 18.17
N HIS A 135 -5.12 -13.26 19.01
CA HIS A 135 -5.28 -12.00 19.75
C HIS A 135 -4.65 -10.81 19.02
N THR A 136 -3.85 -11.05 17.98
CA THR A 136 -3.28 -9.99 17.13
C THR A 136 -3.46 -10.36 15.66
N VAL A 137 -4.06 -9.45 14.87
CA VAL A 137 -4.32 -9.63 13.43
C VAL A 137 -4.08 -8.29 12.74
N ILE A 138 -2.94 -8.16 12.04
CA ILE A 138 -2.52 -6.91 11.40
C ILE A 138 -2.13 -7.16 9.94
N ARG A 139 -2.84 -6.53 9.02
CA ARG A 139 -2.42 -6.40 7.61
C ARG A 139 -1.92 -4.98 7.37
N GLY A 140 -0.86 -4.83 6.60
CA GLY A 140 -0.18 -3.56 6.42
C GLY A 140 0.55 -3.43 5.10
N SER A 141 1.03 -2.22 4.84
CA SER A 141 1.81 -1.88 3.65
C SER A 141 3.26 -1.59 4.00
N LEU A 142 4.17 -1.93 3.09
CA LEU A 142 5.59 -1.60 3.15
C LEU A 142 5.90 -0.40 2.25
N ARG A 143 6.75 0.50 2.75
CA ARG A 143 7.37 1.60 1.99
C ARG A 143 8.84 1.73 2.39
N TYR A 144 9.63 2.46 1.60
CA TYR A 144 10.94 2.87 2.08
C TYR A 144 10.81 4.01 3.10
N GLU A 145 11.76 4.06 4.03
CA GLU A 145 11.92 5.16 4.98
C GLU A 145 11.88 6.54 4.29
N GLY A 146 11.23 7.51 4.92
CA GLY A 146 11.00 8.87 4.40
C GLY A 146 9.70 9.04 3.61
N THR A 147 9.21 7.97 2.97
CA THR A 147 7.96 8.02 2.17
C THR A 147 6.74 8.47 3.00
N PRO A 148 6.45 7.87 4.17
CA PRO A 148 5.24 8.24 4.91
C PRO A 148 5.25 9.69 5.40
N ALA A 149 6.41 10.21 5.80
CA ALA A 149 6.54 11.58 6.28
C ALA A 149 6.26 12.60 5.16
N LEU A 150 6.77 12.36 3.94
CA LEU A 150 6.49 13.21 2.78
C LEU A 150 5.02 13.11 2.34
N VAL A 151 4.41 11.93 2.39
CA VAL A 151 2.97 11.77 2.09
C VAL A 151 2.10 12.44 3.16
N ARG A 152 2.47 12.35 4.44
CA ARG A 152 1.83 13.09 5.53
C ARG A 152 1.88 14.59 5.29
N ALA A 153 3.04 15.12 4.90
CA ALA A 153 3.15 16.53 4.56
C ALA A 153 2.22 16.95 3.42
N LEU A 154 2.06 16.13 2.38
CA LEU A 154 1.09 16.38 1.29
C LEU A 154 -0.37 16.38 1.78
N ILE A 155 -0.70 15.53 2.76
CA ILE A 155 -2.02 15.52 3.43
C ILE A 155 -2.22 16.81 4.22
N ASP A 156 -1.25 17.16 5.07
CA ASP A 156 -1.32 18.31 5.99
C ASP A 156 -1.46 19.64 5.23
N ILE A 157 -0.79 19.78 4.08
CA ILE A 157 -0.91 20.96 3.22
C ILE A 157 -2.07 20.89 2.22
N GLY A 158 -2.92 19.85 2.26
CA GLY A 158 -4.18 19.79 1.52
C GLY A 158 -4.11 19.36 0.05
N TRP A 159 -3.01 18.78 -0.42
CA TRP A 159 -2.86 18.41 -1.84
C TRP A 159 -3.60 17.12 -2.23
N LEU A 160 -4.04 16.30 -1.27
CA LEU A 160 -4.79 15.07 -1.54
C LEU A 160 -6.31 15.31 -1.71
N ASP A 161 -6.74 16.56 -1.86
CA ASP A 161 -8.14 16.90 -2.07
C ASP A 161 -8.67 16.40 -3.43
N THR A 162 -9.81 15.70 -3.37
CA THR A 162 -10.49 15.08 -4.53
C THR A 162 -11.59 15.96 -5.10
N GLU A 163 -11.94 17.06 -4.45
CA GLU A 163 -12.98 17.97 -4.91
C GLU A 163 -12.49 18.88 -6.02
N ILE A 164 -13.36 19.14 -7.00
CA ILE A 164 -13.14 20.15 -8.03
C ILE A 164 -13.23 21.52 -7.38
N LYS A 165 -12.20 22.35 -7.57
CA LYS A 165 -12.16 23.70 -7.02
C LYS A 165 -12.47 24.74 -8.10
N PRO A 166 -13.56 25.53 -8.00
CA PRO A 166 -13.90 26.55 -9.01
C PRO A 166 -12.84 27.62 -9.25
N TRP A 167 -11.92 27.76 -8.30
CA TRP A 167 -10.83 28.70 -8.37
C TRP A 167 -9.56 28.16 -9.04
N LEU A 168 -9.44 26.83 -9.21
CA LEU A 168 -8.32 26.19 -9.86
C LEU A 168 -8.51 26.36 -11.37
N LYS A 169 -7.69 27.23 -11.99
CA LYS A 169 -7.86 27.68 -13.37
C LYS A 169 -6.54 27.65 -14.13
N ASP A 170 -6.63 27.44 -15.44
CA ASP A 170 -5.48 27.43 -16.33
C ASP A 170 -4.67 28.72 -16.24
N GLY A 171 -3.34 28.60 -16.38
CA GLY A 171 -2.39 29.71 -16.29
C GLY A 171 -1.93 30.05 -14.87
N MET A 172 -2.52 29.47 -13.83
CA MET A 172 -1.97 29.55 -12.48
C MET A 172 -0.65 28.76 -12.39
N THR A 173 0.36 29.30 -11.70
CA THR A 173 1.58 28.55 -11.42
C THR A 173 1.40 27.57 -10.26
N TRP A 174 2.25 26.56 -10.17
CA TRP A 174 2.28 25.66 -9.00
C TRP A 174 2.36 26.43 -7.69
N ALA A 175 3.24 27.44 -7.61
CA ALA A 175 3.39 28.29 -6.44
C ALA A 175 2.11 29.07 -6.09
N GLN A 176 1.39 29.60 -7.08
CA GLN A 176 0.11 30.29 -6.87
C GLN A 176 -1.00 29.34 -6.39
N ILE A 177 -1.05 28.13 -6.95
CA ILE A 177 -1.99 27.09 -6.50
C ILE A 177 -1.64 26.70 -5.07
N HIS A 178 -0.37 26.42 -4.78
CA HIS A 178 0.09 26.03 -3.46
C HIS A 178 -0.17 27.11 -2.40
N GLN A 179 0.08 28.39 -2.73
CA GLN A 179 -0.28 29.52 -1.89
C GLN A 179 -1.78 29.48 -1.54
N ARG A 180 -2.64 29.25 -2.54
CA ARG A 180 -4.08 29.27 -2.37
C ARG A 180 -4.61 28.08 -1.56
N VAL A 181 -4.03 26.90 -1.74
CA VAL A 181 -4.37 25.69 -0.97
C VAL A 181 -4.00 25.87 0.49
N THR A 182 -2.80 26.39 0.76
CA THR A 182 -2.25 26.47 2.12
C THR A 182 -2.63 27.74 2.87
N GLY A 183 -2.98 28.80 2.16
CA GLY A 183 -3.19 30.14 2.72
C GLY A 183 -1.89 30.90 2.99
N ALA A 184 -0.81 30.60 2.26
CA ALA A 184 0.46 31.30 2.41
C ALA A 184 0.35 32.80 2.03
N ALA A 185 1.21 33.64 2.63
CA ALA A 185 1.16 35.09 2.46
C ALA A 185 1.38 35.54 1.00
N SER A 186 2.30 34.88 0.29
CA SER A 186 2.60 35.12 -1.12
C SER A 186 3.00 33.81 -1.81
N PRO A 187 3.07 33.77 -3.16
CA PRO A 187 3.55 32.61 -3.89
C PRO A 187 5.08 32.53 -3.94
N THR A 188 5.80 33.26 -3.09
CA THR A 188 7.27 33.16 -3.04
C THR A 188 7.68 31.96 -2.20
N GLU A 189 8.74 31.27 -2.62
CA GLU A 189 9.22 30.07 -1.94
C GLU A 189 9.45 30.25 -0.42
N PRO A 190 10.01 31.37 0.10
CA PRO A 190 10.13 31.60 1.54
C PRO A 190 8.79 31.58 2.28
N ASP A 191 7.75 32.22 1.73
CA ASP A 191 6.43 32.28 2.36
C ASP A 191 5.70 30.94 2.27
N LEU A 192 5.89 30.19 1.17
CA LEU A 192 5.38 28.83 1.01
C LEU A 192 6.02 27.87 2.03
N ILE A 193 7.34 27.97 2.22
CA ILE A 193 8.07 27.19 3.23
C ILE A 193 7.62 27.55 4.64
N ALA A 194 7.49 28.86 4.96
CA ALA A 194 7.01 29.30 6.26
C ALA A 194 5.62 28.73 6.55
N ARG A 195 4.74 28.69 5.55
CA ARG A 195 3.41 28.10 5.72
C ARG A 195 3.45 26.57 5.88
N ALA A 196 4.32 25.88 5.16
CA ALA A 196 4.55 24.45 5.36
C ALA A 196 5.08 24.16 6.78
N ASP A 197 5.93 25.02 7.34
CA ASP A 197 6.45 24.92 8.71
C ASP A 197 5.34 24.98 9.78
N GLU A 198 4.28 25.75 9.52
CA GLU A 198 3.12 25.87 10.42
C GLU A 198 2.15 24.69 10.30
N LEU A 199 2.03 24.09 9.12
CA LEU A 199 1.02 23.08 8.81
C LEU A 199 1.51 21.64 9.03
N CYS A 200 2.78 21.37 8.70
CA CYS A 200 3.33 20.02 8.71
C CYS A 200 3.99 19.66 10.04
N HIS A 201 4.01 18.36 10.33
CA HIS A 201 4.87 17.80 11.38
C HIS A 201 6.23 17.38 10.81
N PHE A 202 7.32 17.69 11.53
CA PHE A 202 8.68 17.25 11.21
C PHE A 202 9.32 16.57 12.41
N ALA A 203 9.86 15.37 12.21
CA ALA A 203 10.49 14.61 13.27
C ALA A 203 11.87 15.19 13.67
N SER A 204 12.55 15.86 12.74
CA SER A 204 13.86 16.47 12.95
C SER A 204 14.17 17.56 11.90
N PRO A 205 15.22 18.38 12.09
CA PRO A 205 15.67 19.32 11.06
C PRO A 205 16.06 18.64 9.74
N ALA A 206 16.61 17.42 9.80
CA ALA A 206 16.98 16.65 8.61
C ALA A 206 15.73 16.14 7.86
N ASP A 207 14.73 15.66 8.60
CA ASP A 207 13.42 15.25 8.06
C ASP A 207 12.71 16.44 7.39
N ARG A 208 12.69 17.60 8.04
CA ARG A 208 12.21 18.85 7.46
C ARG A 208 12.88 19.18 6.13
N GLN A 209 14.21 19.11 6.08
CA GLN A 209 14.95 19.37 4.85
C GLN A 209 14.58 18.38 3.72
N GLN A 210 14.44 17.09 4.05
CA GLN A 210 14.05 16.07 3.08
C GLN A 210 12.64 16.30 2.54
N ILE A 211 11.67 16.58 3.42
CA ILE A 211 10.29 16.86 3.02
C ILE A 211 10.22 18.10 2.13
N LEU A 212 10.81 19.23 2.54
CA LEU A 212 10.80 20.46 1.73
C LEU A 212 11.53 20.28 0.40
N SER A 213 12.60 19.48 0.36
CA SER A 213 13.26 19.10 -0.89
C SER A 213 12.33 18.29 -1.81
N GLY A 214 11.56 17.35 -1.24
CA GLY A 214 10.54 16.59 -1.96
C GLY A 214 9.44 17.47 -2.54
N LEU A 215 8.86 18.38 -1.74
CA LEU A 215 7.83 19.31 -2.22
C LEU A 215 8.36 20.22 -3.35
N ARG A 216 9.61 20.69 -3.23
CA ARG A 216 10.28 21.47 -4.29
C ARG A 216 10.48 20.64 -5.56
N TRP A 217 10.94 19.39 -5.42
CA TRP A 217 11.16 18.48 -6.54
C TRP A 217 9.87 18.14 -7.29
N MET A 218 8.73 18.06 -6.59
CA MET A 218 7.41 17.93 -7.20
C MET A 218 6.97 19.18 -7.98
N GLY A 219 7.66 20.31 -7.82
CA GLY A 219 7.37 21.57 -8.47
C GLY A 219 6.44 22.49 -7.67
N LEU A 220 6.04 22.13 -6.45
CA LEU A 220 5.00 22.85 -5.68
C LEU A 220 5.39 24.29 -5.30
N PHE A 221 6.68 24.61 -5.34
CA PHE A 221 7.20 25.97 -5.09
C PHE A 221 7.61 26.71 -6.37
N SER A 222 7.31 26.15 -7.55
CA SER A 222 7.80 26.68 -8.83
C SER A 222 6.81 27.62 -9.51
N ASP A 223 7.34 28.50 -10.36
CA ASP A 223 6.54 29.34 -11.27
C ASP A 223 6.11 28.61 -12.56
N GLN A 224 6.31 27.29 -12.64
CA GLN A 224 5.82 26.51 -13.78
C GLN A 224 4.30 26.41 -13.72
N VAL A 225 3.67 26.45 -14.90
CA VAL A 225 2.22 26.26 -15.04
C VAL A 225 1.93 24.77 -15.24
N PRO A 226 1.22 24.09 -14.32
CA PRO A 226 0.82 22.70 -14.52
C PRO A 226 -0.24 22.54 -15.60
N ASN A 227 -0.29 21.34 -16.16
CA ASN A 227 -1.51 20.85 -16.79
C ASN A 227 -2.51 20.47 -15.71
N LEU A 228 -3.63 21.18 -15.63
CA LEU A 228 -4.66 20.90 -14.63
C LEU A 228 -5.48 19.67 -15.01
N HIS A 229 -5.74 18.82 -14.02
CA HIS A 229 -6.59 17.64 -14.16
C HIS A 229 -7.57 17.62 -13.01
N GLY A 230 -8.88 17.65 -13.26
CA GLY A 230 -9.91 17.41 -12.24
C GLY A 230 -9.70 18.21 -10.94
N SER A 231 -9.30 17.51 -9.88
CA SER A 231 -8.99 18.07 -8.57
C SER A 231 -7.51 18.40 -8.34
N LEU A 232 -7.17 18.88 -7.13
CA LEU A 232 -5.78 19.06 -6.70
C LEU A 232 -5.01 17.74 -6.71
N LEU A 233 -5.61 16.67 -6.17
CA LEU A 233 -5.02 15.34 -6.19
C LEU A 233 -4.79 14.85 -7.62
N ASP A 234 -5.76 15.02 -8.52
CA ASP A 234 -5.64 14.53 -9.90
C ASP A 234 -4.52 15.29 -10.65
N THR A 235 -4.41 16.60 -10.43
CA THR A 235 -3.33 17.45 -10.96
C THR A 235 -1.95 17.01 -10.43
N LEU A 236 -1.83 16.80 -9.11
CA LEU A 236 -0.59 16.28 -8.51
C LEU A 236 -0.27 14.86 -8.99
N SER A 237 -1.29 14.02 -9.17
CA SER A 237 -1.13 12.64 -9.64
C SER A 237 -0.56 12.59 -11.05
N ALA A 238 -0.99 13.50 -11.94
CA ALA A 238 -0.43 13.62 -13.29
C ALA A 238 1.04 14.02 -13.25
N GLN A 239 1.40 15.03 -12.44
CA GLN A 239 2.78 15.46 -12.24
C GLN A 239 3.66 14.30 -11.72
N LEU A 240 3.17 13.59 -10.72
CA LEU A 240 3.88 12.46 -10.13
C LEU A 240 3.98 11.26 -11.07
N GLN A 241 3.01 11.06 -11.97
CA GLN A 241 3.09 10.01 -12.99
C GLN A 241 4.31 10.20 -13.89
N GLU A 242 4.63 11.45 -14.24
CA GLU A 242 5.80 11.78 -15.05
C GLU A 242 7.09 11.61 -14.23
N LEU A 243 7.14 12.23 -13.05
CA LEU A 243 8.33 12.30 -12.19
C LEU A 243 8.74 10.94 -11.59
N CYS A 244 7.78 10.07 -11.27
CA CYS A 244 7.99 8.78 -10.61
C CYS A 244 7.76 7.61 -11.58
N SER A 245 8.00 7.79 -12.87
CA SER A 245 7.96 6.70 -13.85
C SER A 245 9.23 5.85 -13.82
N PHE A 246 9.08 4.54 -14.00
CA PHE A 246 10.22 3.65 -14.24
C PHE A 246 10.88 3.98 -15.58
N GLN A 247 12.20 4.13 -15.55
CA GLN A 247 13.03 4.34 -16.72
C GLN A 247 13.48 3.00 -17.32
N PRO A 248 13.86 2.96 -18.61
CA PRO A 248 14.38 1.75 -19.23
C PRO A 248 15.54 1.14 -18.46
N GLY A 249 15.42 -0.15 -18.10
CA GLY A 249 16.43 -0.89 -17.33
C GLY A 249 16.27 -0.81 -15.81
N GLU A 250 15.39 0.03 -15.29
CA GLU A 250 15.03 0.01 -13.88
C GLU A 250 14.09 -1.17 -13.56
N ARG A 251 14.14 -1.61 -12.30
CA ARG A 251 13.42 -2.79 -11.82
C ARG A 251 12.43 -2.39 -10.74
N ASP A 252 11.28 -3.03 -10.74
CA ASP A 252 10.40 -3.05 -9.59
C ASP A 252 10.77 -4.18 -8.63
N LEU A 253 10.12 -4.17 -7.47
CA LEU A 253 10.29 -5.07 -6.35
C LEU A 253 8.92 -5.28 -5.72
N VAL A 254 8.52 -6.54 -5.55
CA VAL A 254 7.36 -6.91 -4.73
C VAL A 254 7.87 -7.65 -3.50
N MET A 255 7.55 -7.11 -2.33
CA MET A 255 7.84 -7.72 -1.04
C MET A 255 6.54 -8.12 -0.38
N LEU A 256 6.39 -9.39 -0.02
CA LEU A 256 5.26 -9.89 0.78
C LEU A 256 5.82 -10.78 1.90
N GLN A 257 5.43 -10.48 3.14
CA GLN A 257 5.75 -11.31 4.30
C GLN A 257 4.51 -11.62 5.12
N HIS A 258 4.35 -12.91 5.43
CA HIS A 258 3.52 -13.33 6.55
C HIS A 258 4.40 -13.67 7.75
N LYS A 259 3.98 -13.22 8.93
CA LYS A 259 4.57 -13.61 10.21
C LYS A 259 3.48 -14.21 11.08
N PHE A 260 3.76 -15.37 11.65
CA PHE A 260 2.87 -16.08 12.56
C PHE A 260 3.55 -16.25 13.91
N VAL A 261 2.79 -16.09 14.98
CA VAL A 261 3.15 -16.60 16.31
C VAL A 261 2.23 -17.77 16.59
N VAL A 262 2.81 -18.94 16.82
CA VAL A 262 2.08 -20.19 16.92
C VAL A 262 2.35 -20.86 18.25
N GLU A 263 1.30 -21.34 18.91
CA GLU A 263 1.38 -22.26 20.05
C GLU A 263 1.08 -23.68 19.59
N TRP A 264 2.02 -24.61 19.79
CA TRP A 264 1.83 -26.03 19.50
C TRP A 264 1.17 -26.77 20.67
N LYS A 265 0.69 -28.00 20.41
CA LYS A 265 0.00 -28.84 21.41
C LYS A 265 0.79 -29.11 22.68
N ASP A 266 2.10 -29.13 22.59
CA ASP A 266 3.01 -29.33 23.72
C ASP A 266 3.25 -28.05 24.55
N GLY A 267 2.62 -26.94 24.16
CA GLY A 267 2.78 -25.61 24.76
C GLY A 267 3.97 -24.82 24.22
N THR A 268 4.75 -25.37 23.28
CA THR A 268 5.87 -24.65 22.67
C THR A 268 5.34 -23.52 21.81
N GLN A 269 5.82 -22.30 22.05
CA GLN A 269 5.54 -21.15 21.20
C GLN A 269 6.71 -20.90 20.26
N VAL A 270 6.38 -20.67 18.99
CA VAL A 270 7.36 -20.37 17.93
C VAL A 270 6.94 -19.08 17.27
N SER A 271 7.90 -18.16 17.14
CA SER A 271 7.68 -16.86 16.50
C SER A 271 8.24 -16.82 15.08
N ALA A 272 7.89 -15.79 14.32
CA ALA A 272 8.47 -15.56 13.00
C ALA A 272 10.00 -15.35 13.01
N ALA A 273 10.62 -15.03 14.15
CA ALA A 273 12.07 -15.01 14.27
C ALA A 273 12.69 -16.42 14.24
N ASP A 274 11.89 -17.45 14.52
CA ASP A 274 12.31 -18.86 14.67
C ASP A 274 11.91 -19.73 13.47
N GLY A 275 11.52 -19.13 12.33
CA GLY A 275 11.38 -19.81 11.05
C GLY A 275 9.96 -20.06 10.52
N MET A 276 8.90 -19.59 11.21
CA MET A 276 7.53 -19.62 10.69
C MET A 276 7.11 -18.28 10.06
N GLY A 277 7.80 -17.92 8.98
CA GLY A 277 7.44 -16.80 8.12
C GLY A 277 7.66 -17.14 6.65
N HIS A 278 6.65 -16.89 5.83
CA HIS A 278 6.82 -16.94 4.38
C HIS A 278 7.26 -15.57 3.90
N GLN A 279 8.42 -15.52 3.24
CA GLN A 279 8.93 -14.34 2.56
C GLN A 279 8.87 -14.59 1.06
N HIS A 280 8.18 -13.71 0.34
CA HIS A 280 8.14 -13.71 -1.10
C HIS A 280 8.77 -12.41 -1.62
N ILE A 281 9.78 -12.57 -2.48
CA ILE A 281 10.45 -11.49 -3.17
C ILE A 281 10.36 -11.77 -4.66
N ALA A 282 9.72 -10.88 -5.40
CA ALA A 282 9.70 -10.92 -6.86
C ALA A 282 10.34 -9.64 -7.41
N ASN A 283 11.14 -9.77 -8.48
CA ASN A 283 11.83 -8.67 -9.14
C ASN A 283 11.57 -8.76 -10.65
N ASN A 284 11.02 -7.71 -11.26
CA ASN A 284 10.89 -7.68 -12.71
C ASN A 284 11.85 -6.66 -13.33
N VAL A 285 12.60 -7.11 -14.34
CA VAL A 285 13.35 -6.21 -15.23
C VAL A 285 12.38 -5.73 -16.30
N GLY A 286 12.15 -4.43 -16.38
CA GLY A 286 11.16 -3.84 -17.29
C GLY A 286 11.27 -4.39 -18.72
N TYR A 287 10.29 -5.17 -19.15
CA TYR A 287 10.06 -5.48 -20.56
C TYR A 287 9.12 -4.45 -21.18
N ARG A 288 9.44 -4.08 -22.44
CA ARG A 288 8.69 -3.18 -23.33
C ARG A 288 7.26 -3.66 -23.63
N THR A 289 6.36 -3.66 -22.64
CA THR A 289 4.92 -3.79 -22.86
C THR A 289 4.17 -2.86 -21.91
N PRO A 290 3.05 -2.24 -22.34
CA PRO A 290 2.31 -1.26 -21.54
C PRO A 290 1.45 -1.91 -20.42
N SER A 291 1.87 -3.05 -19.88
CA SER A 291 1.11 -3.81 -18.90
C SER A 291 1.86 -3.83 -17.57
N PRO A 292 1.31 -3.25 -16.48
CA PRO A 292 1.87 -3.47 -15.15
C PRO A 292 1.76 -4.94 -14.76
N LEU A 293 2.66 -5.39 -13.87
CA LEU A 293 2.68 -6.69 -13.18
C LEU A 293 1.35 -7.46 -13.33
N ARG A 294 1.27 -8.32 -14.35
CA ARG A 294 0.20 -9.30 -14.47
C ARG A 294 0.70 -10.61 -13.89
N LEU A 295 0.50 -10.81 -12.60
CA LEU A 295 0.25 -12.16 -12.10
C LEU A 295 -1.09 -12.58 -12.68
N SER A 296 -1.07 -13.23 -13.85
CA SER A 296 -2.28 -13.80 -14.40
C SER A 296 -2.54 -15.13 -13.68
N CYS A 297 -3.47 -15.14 -12.73
CA CYS A 297 -4.14 -16.37 -12.34
C CYS A 297 -4.96 -16.85 -13.54
N SER A 298 -4.39 -17.70 -14.40
CA SER A 298 -5.16 -18.34 -15.46
C SER A 298 -5.99 -19.46 -14.83
N ALA A 299 -7.22 -19.14 -14.46
CA ALA A 299 -8.21 -20.14 -14.09
C ALA A 299 -8.66 -20.88 -15.37
N THR A 300 -7.95 -21.94 -15.76
CA THR A 300 -8.54 -22.91 -16.70
C THR A 300 -9.55 -23.76 -15.94
N PRO A 301 -10.80 -23.91 -16.42
CA PRO A 301 -11.72 -24.89 -15.87
C PRO A 301 -11.15 -26.27 -16.16
N THR A 302 -10.46 -26.85 -15.17
CA THR A 302 -9.98 -28.22 -15.21
C THR A 302 -10.71 -28.93 -14.10
N GLY A 303 -11.60 -29.86 -14.45
CA GLY A 303 -12.59 -30.50 -13.57
C GLY A 303 -12.05 -31.33 -12.40
N THR A 304 -11.25 -30.73 -11.52
CA THR A 304 -10.75 -31.36 -10.30
C THR A 304 -11.19 -30.54 -9.08
N GLN A 305 -12.24 -31.07 -8.43
CA GLN A 305 -12.92 -30.64 -7.20
C GLN A 305 -13.77 -29.36 -7.30
N GLY A 306 -15.09 -29.55 -7.18
CA GLY A 306 -16.11 -28.52 -7.33
C GLY A 306 -16.63 -27.99 -6.00
N TRP A 307 -16.94 -26.69 -5.99
CA TRP A 307 -17.74 -26.06 -4.94
C TRP A 307 -19.19 -26.58 -4.98
N PRO A 308 -19.96 -26.54 -3.87
CA PRO A 308 -21.32 -27.07 -3.84
C PRO A 308 -22.17 -26.39 -4.92
N GLY A 309 -22.55 -27.13 -5.95
CA GLY A 309 -23.41 -26.65 -7.04
C GLY A 309 -22.82 -26.70 -8.45
N ARG A 310 -21.51 -26.87 -8.67
CA ARG A 310 -20.93 -27.06 -10.03
C ARG A 310 -19.67 -27.90 -10.07
N SER A 311 -19.59 -28.78 -11.08
CA SER A 311 -18.40 -29.54 -11.47
C SER A 311 -17.43 -28.67 -12.27
N GLY A 312 -16.48 -28.04 -11.60
CA GLY A 312 -15.37 -27.33 -12.25
C GLY A 312 -14.33 -26.91 -11.22
N GLY A 313 -13.14 -27.49 -11.27
CA GLY A 313 -12.00 -27.05 -10.48
C GLY A 313 -11.24 -25.92 -11.18
N ILE A 314 -10.63 -25.05 -10.40
CA ILE A 314 -9.75 -23.97 -10.88
C ILE A 314 -8.31 -24.40 -10.62
N LYS A 315 -7.52 -24.57 -11.68
CA LYS A 315 -6.06 -24.72 -11.57
C LYS A 315 -5.44 -23.33 -11.53
N LEU A 316 -4.86 -22.94 -10.41
CA LEU A 316 -3.98 -21.76 -10.33
C LEU A 316 -2.57 -22.19 -10.73
N THR A 317 -2.05 -21.67 -11.84
CA THR A 317 -0.65 -21.84 -12.22
C THR A 317 0.11 -20.57 -11.90
N GLU A 318 1.07 -20.68 -10.98
CA GLU A 318 1.98 -19.60 -10.62
C GLU A 318 3.00 -19.40 -11.76
N ARG A 319 3.03 -18.20 -12.35
CA ARG A 319 4.17 -17.74 -13.14
C ARG A 319 4.53 -16.35 -12.64
N MET A 320 5.53 -16.28 -11.77
CA MET A 320 6.32 -15.06 -11.59
C MET A 320 7.18 -14.93 -12.84
N PHE A 321 6.90 -13.92 -13.67
CA PHE A 321 7.73 -13.52 -14.81
C PHE A 321 8.49 -12.27 -14.45
#